data_AF-A0A0J6ICV0-F1
#
_entry.id   AF-A0A0J6ICV0-F1
#
_cell.length_a   1.000
_cell.length_b   1.000
_cell.length_c   1.000
_cell.angle_alpha   90.00
_cell.angle_beta   90.00
_cell.angle_gamma   90.00
#
_symmetry.space_group_name_H-M   'P 1'
#
loop_
_entity.id
_entity.type
_entity.pdbx_description
1 polymer ?
#
loop_
_entity_poly.entity_id
_entity_poly.type
_entity_poly.pdbx_seq_one_letter_code
_entity_poly.pdbx_strand_id
1 'polypeptide(L)'
;MRIRTNLFMGLTVLVSGVTCAEITPAHISMKLISYASFAEASVCHVESVLYGKIFEQRVNGVEKNIIQEKLQVESAPNIKILVDAIYDYPLASLQNAEQFYKQCVSKKEVEINKRIATMSVN
;
A
#
# COMPACT_ATOMS: atom_id res chain seq x y z
N MET A 1 -32.27 -28.84 14.66
CA MET A 1 -32.36 -27.49 15.26
C MET A 1 -31.78 -27.55 16.67
N ARG A 2 -30.84 -26.64 16.97
CA ARG A 2 -30.27 -26.27 18.28
C ARG A 2 -29.25 -27.20 18.99
N ILE A 3 -28.00 -26.83 18.73
CA ILE A 3 -26.78 -26.83 19.55
C ILE A 3 -27.06 -26.54 21.05
N ARG A 4 -26.37 -27.26 21.94
CA ARG A 4 -25.89 -26.70 23.21
C ARG A 4 -24.44 -27.10 23.45
N THR A 5 -23.59 -26.09 23.27
CA THR A 5 -22.18 -25.99 23.60
C THR A 5 -21.98 -26.13 25.11
N ASN A 6 -21.18 -27.11 25.52
CA ASN A 6 -20.40 -27.05 26.74
C ASN A 6 -18.98 -26.67 26.34
N LEU A 7 -18.36 -25.72 27.03
CA LEU A 7 -17.05 -25.88 27.70
C LEU A 7 -16.44 -24.51 28.05
N PHE A 8 -16.05 -24.39 29.32
CA PHE A 8 -15.01 -23.53 29.88
C PHE A 8 -15.10 -22.01 29.68
N MET A 9 -15.86 -21.39 30.57
CA MET A 9 -15.42 -20.15 31.22
C MET A 9 -14.18 -20.46 32.06
N GLY A 10 -13.03 -19.92 31.66
CA GLY A 10 -11.80 -20.10 32.40
C GLY A 10 -10.57 -19.65 31.65
N LEU A 11 -10.45 -18.34 31.40
CA LEU A 11 -9.15 -17.69 31.51
C LEU A 11 -9.35 -16.20 31.79
N THR A 12 -9.14 -15.86 33.05
CA THR A 12 -8.77 -14.54 33.54
C THR A 12 -7.61 -13.99 32.71
N VAL A 13 -7.93 -13.21 31.67
CA VAL A 13 -6.95 -12.32 31.06
C VAL A 13 -6.84 -11.12 31.99
N LEU A 14 -5.82 -11.20 32.84
CA LEU A 14 -5.21 -10.12 33.61
C LEU A 14 -5.53 -8.73 33.05
N VAL A 15 -6.50 -8.07 33.68
CA VAL A 15 -6.56 -6.61 33.76
C VAL A 15 -5.58 -6.20 34.85
N SER A 16 -4.29 -6.26 34.54
CA SER A 16 -3.24 -5.85 35.49
C SER A 16 -2.13 -5.17 34.71
N GLY A 17 -2.06 -3.85 34.84
CA GLY A 17 -0.89 -3.07 34.45
C GLY A 17 -0.93 -2.55 33.02
N VAL A 18 -1.79 -1.56 32.76
CA VAL A 18 -1.31 -0.43 31.96
C VAL A 18 -0.25 0.27 32.81
N THR A 19 0.94 -0.34 32.90
CA THR A 19 2.12 0.46 33.18
C THR A 19 2.12 1.50 32.09
N CYS A 20 2.31 2.76 32.48
CA CYS A 20 2.81 3.77 31.58
C CYS A 20 4.08 3.17 30.95
N ALA A 21 3.93 2.50 29.81
CA ALA A 21 5.04 2.17 28.95
C ALA A 21 5.60 3.54 28.62
N GLU A 22 6.70 3.89 29.29
CA GLU A 22 7.48 5.06 28.98
C GLU A 22 7.54 5.11 27.46
N ILE A 23 7.01 6.20 26.90
CA ILE A 23 7.10 6.45 25.48
C ILE A 23 8.58 6.72 25.25
N THR A 24 9.36 5.65 25.12
CA THR A 24 10.77 5.73 24.84
C THR A 24 10.91 6.16 23.38
N PRO A 25 11.98 6.91 23.03
CA PRO A 25 12.23 7.30 21.65
C PRO A 25 12.14 6.13 20.65
N ALA A 26 12.53 4.92 21.09
CA ALA A 26 12.42 3.70 20.30
C ALA A 26 10.97 3.31 19.94
N HIS A 27 9.99 3.49 20.84
CA HIS A 27 8.58 3.22 20.57
C HIS A 27 7.96 4.26 19.63
N ILE A 28 8.36 5.53 19.72
CA ILE A 28 7.94 6.58 18.78
C ILE A 28 8.48 6.27 17.38
N SER A 29 9.75 5.88 17.28
CA SER A 29 10.38 5.52 16.01
C SER A 29 9.70 4.32 15.34
N MET A 30 9.41 3.23 16.06
CA MET A 30 8.67 2.09 15.50
C MET A 30 7.25 2.45 15.04
N LYS A 31 6.55 3.29 15.80
CA LYS A 31 5.21 3.77 15.43
C LYS A 31 5.23 4.63 14.16
N LEU A 32 6.22 5.52 14.01
CA LEU A 32 6.40 6.32 12.80
C LEU A 32 6.77 5.46 11.58
N ILE A 33 7.67 4.50 11.76
CA ILE A 33 8.09 3.57 10.69
C ILE A 33 6.90 2.75 10.20
N SER A 34 6.12 2.17 11.11
CA SER A 34 4.93 1.39 10.74
C SER A 34 3.87 2.22 10.01
N TYR A 35 3.60 3.46 10.45
CA TYR A 35 2.70 4.35 9.70
C TYR A 35 3.23 4.68 8.31
N ALA A 36 4.54 4.90 8.17
CA ALA A 36 5.16 5.12 6.86
C ALA A 36 4.98 3.88 5.96
N SER A 37 5.19 2.67 6.49
CA SER A 37 4.95 1.41 5.75
C SER A 37 3.51 1.27 5.27
N PHE A 38 2.52 1.56 6.13
CA PHE A 38 1.11 1.49 5.74
C PHE A 38 0.75 2.56 4.70
N ALA A 39 1.25 3.79 4.86
CA ALA A 39 1.03 4.85 3.89
C ALA A 39 1.63 4.47 2.52
N GLU A 40 2.86 3.97 2.48
CA GLU A 40 3.51 3.57 1.23
C GLU A 40 2.80 2.36 0.58
N ALA A 41 2.36 1.37 1.36
CA ALA A 41 1.56 0.25 0.85
C ALA A 41 0.20 0.71 0.29
N SER A 42 -0.44 1.70 0.93
CA SER A 42 -1.70 2.27 0.45
C SER A 42 -1.54 2.97 -0.90
N VAL A 43 -0.42 3.69 -1.11
CA VAL A 43 -0.09 4.31 -2.41
C VAL A 43 0.08 3.22 -3.47
N CYS A 44 0.87 2.18 -3.20
CA CYS A 44 1.05 1.07 -4.14
C CYS A 44 -0.28 0.38 -4.50
N HIS A 45 -1.18 0.21 -3.53
CA HIS A 45 -2.50 -0.36 -3.78
C HIS A 45 -3.34 0.53 -4.70
N VAL A 46 -3.40 1.83 -4.41
CA VAL A 46 -4.13 2.80 -5.23
C VAL A 46 -3.58 2.85 -6.65
N GLU A 47 -2.26 2.91 -6.83
CA GLU A 47 -1.62 2.92 -8.15
C GLU A 47 -1.90 1.63 -8.94
N SER A 48 -1.92 0.46 -8.28
CA SER A 48 -2.27 -0.81 -8.92
C SER A 48 -3.75 -0.87 -9.36
N VAL A 49 -4.67 -0.36 -8.53
CA VAL A 49 -6.08 -0.23 -8.91
C VAL A 49 -6.24 0.74 -10.08
N LEU A 50 -5.51 1.85 -10.06
CA LEU A 50 -5.51 2.83 -11.13
C LEU A 50 -4.98 2.22 -12.44
N TYR A 51 -3.91 1.43 -12.36
CA TYR A 51 -3.38 0.68 -13.49
C TYR A 51 -4.47 -0.17 -14.14
N GLY A 52 -5.20 -0.96 -13.35
CA GLY A 52 -6.28 -1.82 -13.85
C GLY A 52 -7.35 -1.02 -14.59
N LYS A 53 -7.78 0.09 -14.01
CA LYS A 53 -8.77 0.99 -14.61
C LYS A 53 -8.27 1.61 -15.92
N ILE A 54 -7.04 2.11 -15.95
CA ILE A 54 -6.45 2.72 -17.16
C ILE A 54 -6.33 1.68 -18.27
N PHE A 55 -5.89 0.46 -17.94
CA PHE A 55 -5.82 -0.66 -18.88
C PHE A 55 -7.20 -1.00 -19.45
N GLU A 56 -8.24 -1.11 -18.62
CA GLU A 56 -9.61 -1.38 -19.08
C GLU A 56 -10.09 -0.29 -20.03
N GLN A 57 -9.84 0.99 -19.71
CA GLN A 57 -10.21 2.10 -20.59
C GLN A 57 -9.48 2.05 -21.94
N ARG A 58 -8.19 1.71 -21.95
CA ARG A 58 -7.43 1.49 -23.19
C ARG A 58 -8.03 0.37 -24.03
N VAL A 59 -8.34 -0.77 -23.43
CA VAL A 59 -8.96 -1.91 -24.13
C VAL A 59 -10.35 -1.56 -24.67
N ASN A 60 -11.09 -0.71 -23.96
CA ASN A 60 -12.37 -0.16 -24.42
C ASN A 60 -12.23 0.93 -25.50
N GLY A 61 -11.01 1.22 -25.98
CA GLY A 61 -10.76 2.17 -27.06
C GLY A 61 -10.78 3.63 -26.64
N VAL A 62 -10.73 3.94 -25.34
CA VAL A 62 -10.65 5.34 -24.87
C VAL A 62 -9.26 5.88 -25.15
N GLU A 63 -9.19 7.06 -25.75
CA GLU A 63 -7.91 7.70 -26.09
C GLU A 63 -7.12 8.14 -24.85
N LYS A 64 -5.79 8.10 -24.96
CA LYS A 64 -4.82 8.47 -23.92
C LYS A 64 -5.10 9.86 -23.33
N ASN A 65 -5.36 10.83 -24.20
CA ASN A 65 -5.54 12.24 -23.85
C ASN A 65 -6.75 12.43 -22.92
N ILE A 66 -7.84 11.70 -23.18
CA ILE A 66 -9.07 11.75 -22.37
C ILE A 66 -8.82 11.22 -20.96
N ILE A 67 -8.01 10.17 -20.83
CA ILE A 67 -7.65 9.61 -19.52
C ILE A 67 -6.69 10.55 -18.76
N GLN A 68 -5.73 11.14 -19.46
CA GLN A 68 -4.80 12.11 -18.86
C GLN A 68 -5.55 13.34 -18.30
N GLU A 69 -6.55 13.84 -19.03
CA GLU A 69 -7.40 14.95 -18.58
C GLU A 69 -8.28 14.54 -17.38
N LYS A 70 -8.98 13.40 -17.46
CA LYS A 70 -9.86 12.90 -16.39
C LYS A 70 -9.11 12.65 -15.07
N LEU A 71 -7.86 12.20 -15.15
CA LEU A 71 -7.03 11.92 -13.98
C LEU A 71 -6.20 13.12 -13.53
N GLN A 72 -6.34 14.28 -14.19
CA GLN A 72 -5.59 15.51 -13.89
C GLN A 72 -4.08 15.27 -13.75
N VAL A 73 -3.52 14.45 -14.64
CA VAL A 73 -2.18 13.87 -14.48
C VAL A 73 -1.04 14.90 -14.45
N GLU A 74 -1.27 16.12 -14.92
CA GLU A 74 -0.30 17.23 -14.81
C GLU A 74 0.01 17.58 -13.36
N SER A 75 -0.94 17.39 -12.45
CA SER A 75 -0.75 17.59 -11.00
C SER A 75 -0.14 16.38 -10.28
N ALA A 76 -0.05 15.23 -10.96
CA ALA A 76 0.35 13.95 -10.38
C ALA A 76 1.33 13.20 -11.32
N PRO A 77 2.64 13.51 -11.26
CA PRO A 77 3.63 12.99 -12.22
C PRO A 77 3.72 11.46 -12.23
N ASN A 78 3.51 10.80 -11.08
CA ASN A 78 3.49 9.33 -11.00
C ASN A 78 2.33 8.74 -11.81
N ILE A 79 1.16 9.37 -11.78
CA ILE A 79 -0.02 8.94 -12.54
C ILE A 79 0.22 9.16 -14.03
N LYS A 80 0.86 10.27 -14.42
CA LYS A 80 1.23 10.52 -15.81
C LYS A 80 2.10 9.40 -16.38
N ILE A 81 3.17 9.04 -15.66
CA ILE A 81 4.07 7.94 -16.03
C ILE A 81 3.31 6.62 -16.17
N LEU A 82 2.36 6.36 -15.26
CA LEU A 82 1.53 5.15 -15.30
C LEU A 82 0.65 5.10 -16.55
N VAL A 83 -0.04 6.20 -16.87
CA VAL A 83 -0.88 6.31 -18.07
C VAL A 83 -0.04 6.16 -19.33
N ASP A 84 1.11 6.83 -19.39
CA ASP A 84 2.06 6.72 -20.51
C ASP A 84 2.51 5.28 -20.71
N ALA A 85 2.95 4.60 -19.65
CA ALA A 85 3.38 3.21 -19.73
C ALA A 85 2.27 2.27 -20.23
N ILE A 86 1.03 2.44 -19.78
CA ILE A 86 -0.06 1.54 -20.20
C ILE A 86 -0.44 1.74 -21.67
N TYR A 87 -0.40 2.98 -22.16
CA TYR A 87 -0.75 3.27 -23.56
C TYR A 87 0.41 3.01 -24.52
N ASP A 88 1.66 3.25 -24.11
CA ASP A 88 2.84 3.12 -24.97
C ASP A 88 3.30 1.65 -25.07
N TYR A 89 2.93 0.80 -24.10
CA TYR A 89 3.24 -0.64 -24.11
C TYR A 89 1.98 -1.50 -24.36
N PRO A 90 1.74 -1.97 -25.60
CA PRO A 90 0.53 -2.73 -25.94
C PRO A 90 0.42 -4.09 -25.23
N LEU A 91 1.54 -4.64 -24.75
CA LEU A 91 1.57 -5.88 -23.96
C LEU A 91 1.14 -5.71 -22.49
N ALA A 92 0.96 -4.48 -22.01
CA ALA A 92 0.44 -4.23 -20.67
C ALA A 92 -0.92 -4.92 -20.51
N SER A 93 -1.08 -5.74 -19.47
CA SER A 93 -2.26 -6.55 -19.15
C SER A 93 -2.65 -6.41 -17.67
N LEU A 94 -3.85 -6.89 -17.29
CA LEU A 94 -4.27 -6.95 -15.88
C LEU A 94 -3.33 -7.77 -14.99
N GLN A 95 -2.67 -8.81 -15.52
CA GLN A 95 -1.68 -9.58 -14.75
C GLN A 95 -0.46 -8.73 -14.36
N ASN A 96 -0.13 -7.72 -15.16
CA ASN A 96 0.94 -6.79 -14.84
C ASN A 96 0.54 -5.79 -13.73
N ALA A 97 -0.75 -5.61 -13.43
CA ALA A 97 -1.21 -4.76 -12.33
C ALA A 97 -0.83 -5.35 -10.96
N GLU A 98 -0.96 -6.67 -10.80
CA GLU A 98 -0.56 -7.38 -9.59
C GLU A 98 0.97 -7.41 -9.46
N GLN A 99 1.69 -7.63 -10.57
CA GLN A 99 3.14 -7.53 -10.59
C GLN A 99 3.62 -6.12 -10.24
N PHE A 100 2.97 -5.09 -10.76
CA PHE A 100 3.25 -3.69 -10.44
C PHE A 100 3.07 -3.43 -8.93
N TYR A 101 1.97 -3.91 -8.33
CA TYR A 101 1.77 -3.82 -6.89
C TYR A 101 2.92 -4.47 -6.10
N LYS A 102 3.28 -5.71 -6.44
CA LYS A 102 4.36 -6.45 -5.77
C LYS A 102 5.71 -5.74 -5.89
N GLN A 103 6.03 -5.22 -7.08
CA GLN A 103 7.27 -4.47 -7.33
C GLN A 103 7.29 -3.13 -6.57
N CYS A 104 6.16 -2.42 -6.51
CA CYS A 104 6.03 -1.18 -5.76
C CYS A 104 6.27 -1.42 -4.26
N VAL A 105 5.58 -2.41 -3.67
CA VAL A 105 5.74 -2.76 -2.25
C VAL A 105 7.19 -3.17 -1.94
N SER A 106 7.80 -4.02 -2.77
CA SER A 106 9.19 -4.44 -2.58
C SER A 106 10.17 -3.27 -2.62
N LYS A 107 10.00 -2.33 -3.55
CA LYS A 107 10.84 -1.12 -3.64
C LYS A 107 10.67 -0.24 -2.40
N LYS A 108 9.45 -0.11 -1.89
CA LYS A 108 9.14 0.67 -0.68
C LYS A 108 9.70 0.03 0.57
N GLU A 109 9.65 -1.29 0.69
CA GLU A 109 10.29 -2.03 1.77
C GLU A 109 11.80 -1.78 1.85
N VAL A 110 12.51 -1.79 0.70
CA VAL A 110 13.94 -1.45 0.64
C VAL A 110 14.20 0.00 1.08
N GLU A 111 13.35 0.93 0.66
CA GLU A 111 13.47 2.36 1.03
C GLU A 111 13.28 2.56 2.54
N ILE A 112 12.28 1.91 3.13
CA ILE A 112 12.01 1.94 4.57
C ILE A 112 13.19 1.33 5.34
N ASN A 113 13.66 0.15 4.94
CA ASN A 113 14.80 -0.50 5.60
C ASN A 113 16.06 0.36 5.56
N LYS A 114 16.29 1.08 4.45
CA LYS A 114 17.38 2.06 4.35
C LYS A 114 17.21 3.23 5.32
N ARG A 115 15.98 3.76 5.46
CA ARG A 115 15.67 4.84 6.43
C ARG A 115 15.90 4.37 7.87
N ILE A 116 15.45 3.16 8.21
CA ILE A 116 15.67 2.54 9.53
C ILE A 116 17.17 2.41 9.81
N ALA A 117 17.94 1.85 8.87
CA ALA A 117 19.39 1.71 9.01
C ALA A 117 20.10 3.06 9.23
N THR A 118 19.62 4.12 8.58
CA THR A 118 20.16 5.48 8.76
C THR A 118 19.80 6.06 10.13
N MET A 119 18.63 5.75 10.67
CA MET A 119 18.18 6.20 11.99
C MET A 119 18.84 5.43 13.15
N SER A 120 19.27 4.18 12.95
CA SER A 120 19.95 3.38 13.97
C SER A 120 21.44 3.69 14.16
N VAL A 121 22.04 4.51 13.27
CA VAL A 121 23.48 4.85 13.30
C VAL A 121 23.75 6.21 13.98
N ASN A 122 22.70 6.98 14.29
CA ASN A 122 22.77 8.23 15.07
C ASN A 122 22.19 8.04 16.47
#